data_AF-A0A7Y0SC04-F1
#
_entry.id   AF-A0A7Y0SC04-F1
#
_cell.length_a   1.000
_cell.length_b   1.000
_cell.length_c   1.000
_cell.angle_alpha   90.00
_cell.angle_beta   90.00
_cell.angle_gamma   90.00
#
_symmetry.space_group_name_H-M   'P 1'
#
loop_
_entity.id
_entity.type
_entity.pdbx_description
1 polymer ?
#
loop_
_entity_poly.entity_id
_entity_poly.type
_entity_poly.pdbx_seq_one_letter_code
_entity_poly.pdbx_strand_id
1 'polypeptide(L)'
;MGIRENEGRYVRSRSLRDTAVKKKHPLNFMDRAVASHHIISCEATRRLSSYRRKQITNKGYDVNHAWNLVILPMQDKIACHYKLPLHKSSHLSNNIITHYERSAGVNISDIKSSLENQKNSETNQDTKKILEGDLSVIDVLSGYHKIVAVKLARILKGLHCKTDPTDFSERLDDLSQELLGEIDRGDLLLLRRGKHFPKGQRGCRDCRKPNAKTDRIHFGPLDNAPSMPRVLAFCYTSDGDLKTVQQQK
;
A
#
# COMPACT_ATOMS: atom_id res chain seq x y z
N MET A 1 -1.22 16.13 8.04
CA MET A 1 -2.46 16.91 7.87
C MET A 1 -3.44 16.27 8.80
N GLY A 2 -4.02 17.03 9.74
CA GLY A 2 -5.02 16.49 10.64
C GLY A 2 -6.34 16.22 9.90
N ILE A 3 -7.19 15.41 10.51
CA ILE A 3 -8.54 15.13 10.03
C ILE A 3 -9.33 16.45 10.10
N ARG A 4 -9.91 16.85 8.97
CA ARG A 4 -10.73 18.07 8.87
C ARG A 4 -12.00 17.72 8.14
N GLU A 5 -13.12 17.74 8.86
CA GLU A 5 -14.43 17.45 8.28
C GLU A 5 -14.68 18.30 7.03
N ASN A 6 -15.33 17.68 6.04
CA ASN A 6 -15.63 18.27 4.72
C ASN A 6 -14.41 18.62 3.85
N GLU A 7 -13.18 18.40 4.31
CA GLU A 7 -11.96 18.61 3.54
C GLU A 7 -11.31 17.30 3.04
N GLY A 8 -11.96 16.16 3.27
CA GLY A 8 -11.41 14.85 2.91
C GLY A 8 -11.22 14.66 1.40
N ARG A 9 -10.20 13.88 1.02
CA ARG A 9 -9.78 13.68 -0.37
C ARG A 9 -9.58 12.21 -0.67
N TYR A 10 -10.17 11.74 -1.75
CA TYR A 10 -10.03 10.37 -2.25
C TYR A 10 -9.15 10.27 -3.51
N VAL A 11 -8.46 11.36 -3.85
CA VAL A 11 -7.56 11.45 -5.01
C VAL A 11 -6.15 11.86 -4.59
N ARG A 12 -5.16 11.37 -5.35
CA ARG A 12 -3.77 11.74 -5.18
C ARG A 12 -3.57 13.25 -5.31
N SER A 13 -2.82 13.84 -4.37
CA SER A 13 -2.29 15.19 -4.54
C SER A 13 -0.97 15.19 -5.34
N ARG A 14 -0.72 16.28 -6.07
CA ARG A 14 0.58 16.51 -6.73
C ARG A 14 1.69 16.86 -5.72
N SER A 15 1.33 17.39 -4.55
CA SER A 15 2.26 17.92 -3.54
C SER A 15 2.97 16.87 -2.68
N LEU A 16 2.50 15.62 -2.68
CA LEU A 16 3.16 14.52 -1.97
C LEU A 16 4.55 14.13 -2.52
N ARG A 17 4.93 14.67 -3.68
CA ARG A 17 6.18 14.32 -4.34
C ARG A 17 7.43 14.74 -3.55
N ASP A 18 7.33 15.71 -2.62
CA ASP A 18 8.50 16.37 -2.01
C ASP A 18 8.39 16.61 -0.49
N THR A 19 7.86 15.64 0.26
CA THR A 19 7.80 15.75 1.74
C THR A 19 9.19 15.86 2.37
N ALA A 20 9.30 16.56 3.51
CA ALA A 20 10.57 16.70 4.25
C ALA A 20 11.17 15.34 4.64
N VAL A 21 10.32 14.36 4.95
CA VAL A 21 10.72 12.97 5.23
C VAL A 21 11.41 12.36 4.02
N LYS A 22 10.84 12.51 2.81
CA LYS A 22 11.47 12.00 1.58
C LYS A 22 12.84 12.62 1.32
N LYS A 23 12.97 13.93 1.52
CA LYS A 23 14.26 14.63 1.34
C LYS A 23 15.35 14.10 2.29
N LYS A 24 14.98 13.77 3.53
CA LYS A 24 15.89 13.23 4.56
C LYS A 24 16.04 11.70 4.53
N HIS A 25 15.24 11.01 3.73
CA HIS A 25 15.23 9.55 3.68
C HIS A 25 16.61 9.03 3.27
N PRO A 26 17.25 8.11 4.01
CA PRO A 26 18.63 7.71 3.77
C PRO A 26 18.83 7.12 2.37
N LEU A 27 17.81 6.43 1.85
CA LEU A 27 17.83 5.89 0.48
C LEU A 27 17.73 6.95 -0.63
N ASN A 28 17.48 8.21 -0.31
CA ASN A 28 17.44 9.30 -1.29
C ASN A 28 18.84 9.84 -1.63
N PHE A 29 19.76 8.95 -2.01
CA PHE A 29 21.18 9.26 -2.30
C PHE A 29 21.56 9.14 -3.78
N MET A 30 20.61 8.78 -4.65
CA MET A 30 20.78 8.70 -6.10
C MET A 30 19.58 9.34 -6.81
N ASP A 31 19.73 9.63 -8.10
CA ASP A 31 18.60 10.12 -8.90
C ASP A 31 17.44 9.11 -8.91
N ARG A 32 16.23 9.63 -8.68
CA ARG A 32 14.98 8.88 -8.58
C ARG A 32 15.09 7.64 -7.69
N ALA A 33 15.86 7.73 -6.60
CA ALA A 33 16.12 6.58 -5.74
C ALA A 33 14.87 6.08 -5.01
N VAL A 34 14.00 7.01 -4.57
CA VAL A 34 12.80 6.71 -3.78
C VAL A 34 11.57 7.49 -4.26
N ALA A 35 10.40 6.93 -4.01
CA ALA A 35 9.13 7.63 -4.11
C ALA A 35 8.15 7.19 -3.03
N SER A 36 7.27 8.11 -2.65
CA SER A 36 6.10 7.83 -1.84
C SER A 36 5.16 6.89 -2.61
N HIS A 37 4.70 5.84 -1.96
CA HIS A 37 3.68 4.92 -2.41
C HIS A 37 2.44 5.06 -1.53
N HIS A 38 1.26 5.12 -2.16
CA HIS A 38 -0.02 5.11 -1.45
C HIS A 38 -0.40 3.67 -1.12
N ILE A 39 -0.53 3.37 0.17
CA ILE A 39 -0.82 2.01 0.65
C ILE A 39 -2.27 1.64 0.29
N ILE A 40 -3.25 2.37 0.80
CA ILE A 40 -4.59 2.40 0.23
C ILE A 40 -4.49 3.10 -1.13
N SER A 41 -4.74 2.32 -2.17
CA SER A 41 -4.60 2.70 -3.57
C SER A 41 -5.50 3.88 -3.93
N CYS A 42 -4.89 4.90 -4.51
CA CYS A 42 -5.62 5.99 -5.15
C CYS A 42 -6.50 5.53 -6.32
N GLU A 43 -6.15 4.41 -6.97
CA GLU A 43 -6.97 3.84 -8.04
C GLU A 43 -8.26 3.24 -7.48
N ALA A 44 -8.18 2.58 -6.33
CA ALA A 44 -9.36 2.08 -5.62
C ALA A 44 -10.25 3.22 -5.10
N THR A 45 -9.66 4.20 -4.39
CA THR A 45 -10.43 5.29 -3.77
C THR A 45 -11.09 6.21 -4.81
N ARG A 46 -10.44 6.45 -5.96
CA ARG A 46 -11.00 7.31 -7.03
C ARG A 46 -12.23 6.72 -7.68
N ARG A 47 -12.29 5.38 -7.78
CA ARG A 47 -13.39 4.64 -8.42
C ARG A 47 -14.58 4.40 -7.51
N LEU A 48 -14.42 4.58 -6.20
CA LEU A 48 -15.52 4.47 -5.23
C LEU A 48 -16.78 5.22 -5.69
N SER A 49 -17.93 4.70 -5.29
CA SER A 49 -19.22 5.33 -5.59
C SER A 49 -19.25 6.79 -5.12
N SER A 50 -20.12 7.61 -5.73
CA SER A 50 -20.32 9.00 -5.30
C SER A 50 -20.65 9.10 -3.81
N TYR A 51 -21.42 8.15 -3.28
CA TYR A 51 -21.76 8.06 -1.87
C TYR A 51 -20.52 7.85 -0.99
N ARG A 52 -19.68 6.85 -1.27
CA ARG A 52 -18.44 6.59 -0.51
C ARG A 52 -17.45 7.75 -0.59
N ARG A 53 -17.34 8.38 -1.75
CA ARG A 53 -16.49 9.56 -1.94
C ARG A 53 -16.98 10.74 -1.10
N LYS A 54 -18.29 10.98 -1.02
CA LYS A 54 -18.88 11.96 -0.11
C LYS A 54 -18.64 11.61 1.35
N GLN A 55 -18.74 10.33 1.75
CA GLN A 55 -18.39 9.91 3.11
C GLN A 55 -16.93 10.28 3.44
N ILE A 56 -15.98 9.94 2.57
CA ILE A 56 -14.56 10.29 2.75
C ILE A 56 -14.38 11.80 2.88
N THR A 57 -15.00 12.59 1.99
CA THR A 57 -14.90 14.05 2.03
C THR A 57 -15.48 14.62 3.32
N ASN A 58 -16.71 14.23 3.69
CA ASN A 58 -17.39 14.74 4.87
C ASN A 58 -16.66 14.35 6.15
N LYS A 59 -16.15 13.12 6.25
CA LYS A 59 -15.39 12.63 7.42
C LYS A 59 -13.95 13.15 7.47
N GLY A 60 -13.49 13.85 6.44
CA GLY A 60 -12.20 14.51 6.47
C GLY A 60 -10.98 13.62 6.23
N TYR A 61 -11.17 12.34 5.89
CA TYR A 61 -10.06 11.46 5.56
C TYR A 61 -9.41 11.90 4.24
N ASP A 62 -8.08 12.01 4.23
CA ASP A 62 -7.31 12.33 3.03
C ASP A 62 -6.50 11.10 2.63
N VAL A 63 -6.67 10.57 1.42
CA VAL A 63 -5.83 9.47 0.89
C VAL A 63 -4.34 9.84 0.88
N ASN A 64 -4.01 11.13 0.95
CA ASN A 64 -2.66 11.65 1.09
C ASN A 64 -2.19 11.75 2.56
N HIS A 65 -2.93 11.16 3.50
CA HIS A 65 -2.59 11.09 4.91
C HIS A 65 -1.24 10.37 5.10
N ALA A 66 -0.47 10.80 6.10
CA ALA A 66 0.90 10.31 6.27
C ALA A 66 0.95 8.84 6.72
N TRP A 67 -0.10 8.34 7.37
CA TRP A 67 -0.30 6.92 7.66
C TRP A 67 -0.61 6.09 6.41
N ASN A 68 -1.14 6.70 5.35
CA ASN A 68 -1.42 6.02 4.09
C ASN A 68 -0.24 6.07 3.08
N LEU A 69 0.93 6.52 3.52
CA LEU A 69 2.10 6.69 2.67
C LEU A 69 3.29 5.95 3.24
N VAL A 70 4.03 5.28 2.36
CA VAL A 70 5.34 4.70 2.66
C VAL A 70 6.35 5.16 1.62
N ILE A 71 7.60 5.39 2.01
CA ILE A 71 8.68 5.74 1.07
C ILE A 71 9.41 4.46 0.68
N LEU A 72 9.34 4.13 -0.60
CA LEU A 72 9.92 2.90 -1.13
C LEU A 72 10.95 3.19 -2.22
N PRO A 73 11.97 2.33 -2.36
CA PRO A 73 12.93 2.44 -3.46
C PRO A 73 12.23 2.27 -4.81
N MET A 74 12.68 3.03 -5.81
CA MET A 74 12.27 2.88 -7.22
C MET A 74 13.31 2.13 -8.04
N GLN A 75 14.51 1.96 -7.50
CA GLN A 75 15.65 1.33 -8.16
C GLN A 75 15.87 -0.09 -7.65
N ASP A 76 16.04 -1.03 -8.58
CA ASP A 76 16.22 -2.45 -8.26
C ASP A 76 17.45 -2.68 -7.38
N LYS A 77 18.58 -2.01 -7.65
CA LYS A 77 19.82 -2.12 -6.86
C LYS A 77 19.60 -1.73 -5.39
N ILE A 78 18.81 -0.67 -5.15
CA ILE A 78 18.48 -0.20 -3.80
C ILE A 78 17.57 -1.20 -3.10
N ALA A 79 16.46 -1.56 -3.73
CA ALA A 79 15.53 -2.56 -3.18
C ALA A 79 16.26 -3.89 -2.86
N CYS A 80 17.20 -4.29 -3.72
CA CYS A 80 17.93 -5.53 -3.55
C CYS A 80 18.90 -5.52 -2.37
N HIS A 81 19.73 -4.47 -2.29
CA HIS A 81 20.74 -4.33 -1.27
C HIS A 81 20.12 -4.18 0.12
N TYR A 82 19.09 -3.33 0.24
CA TYR A 82 18.43 -3.04 1.52
C TYR A 82 17.27 -3.99 1.86
N LYS A 83 16.97 -4.95 0.98
CA LYS A 83 15.92 -5.97 1.16
C LYS A 83 14.52 -5.37 1.32
N LEU A 84 14.22 -4.34 0.55
CA LEU A 84 12.99 -3.54 0.64
C LEU A 84 12.03 -3.82 -0.53
N PRO A 85 10.71 -3.67 -0.33
CA PRO A 85 9.74 -3.70 -1.42
C PRO A 85 10.06 -2.64 -2.47
N LEU A 86 9.93 -3.01 -3.75
CA LEU A 86 10.25 -2.14 -4.88
C LEU A 86 8.98 -1.44 -5.41
N HIS A 87 9.00 -0.11 -5.43
CA HIS A 87 7.92 0.71 -5.99
C HIS A 87 8.20 0.99 -7.48
N LYS A 88 7.83 0.03 -8.33
CA LYS A 88 8.00 0.09 -9.78
C LYS A 88 6.80 -0.57 -10.47
N SER A 89 6.37 -0.02 -11.61
CA SER A 89 5.17 -0.40 -12.39
C SER A 89 3.85 0.22 -11.91
N SER A 90 2.77 -0.09 -12.62
CA SER A 90 1.39 0.32 -12.33
C SER A 90 0.63 -0.60 -11.35
N HIS A 91 1.26 -1.69 -10.90
CA HIS A 91 0.70 -2.65 -9.94
C HIS A 91 -0.53 -3.46 -10.44
N LEU A 92 -0.70 -3.60 -11.76
CA LEU A 92 -1.89 -4.20 -12.40
C LEU A 92 -1.81 -5.71 -12.69
N SER A 93 -0.68 -6.37 -12.38
CA SER A 93 -0.50 -7.77 -12.78
C SER A 93 -1.35 -8.72 -11.94
N ASN A 94 -2.16 -9.57 -12.58
CA ASN A 94 -2.96 -10.60 -11.89
C ASN A 94 -2.11 -11.64 -11.16
N ASN A 95 -0.83 -11.81 -11.53
CA ASN A 95 0.10 -12.65 -10.76
C ASN A 95 0.30 -12.16 -9.32
N ILE A 96 0.02 -10.88 -9.05
CA ILE A 96 0.03 -10.33 -7.68
C ILE A 96 -1.10 -10.97 -6.87
N ILE A 97 -2.30 -11.12 -7.46
CA ILE A 97 -3.46 -11.74 -6.81
C ILE A 97 -3.15 -13.21 -6.51
N THR A 98 -2.72 -13.98 -7.52
CA THR A 98 -2.38 -15.40 -7.33
C THR A 98 -1.29 -15.61 -6.27
N HIS A 99 -0.28 -14.73 -6.23
CA HIS A 99 0.75 -14.80 -5.20
C HIS A 99 0.20 -14.46 -3.82
N TYR A 100 -0.61 -13.40 -3.70
CA TYR A 100 -1.21 -12.99 -2.45
C TYR A 100 -2.10 -14.09 -1.88
N GLU A 101 -2.96 -14.67 -2.70
CA GLU A 101 -3.88 -15.73 -2.26
C GLU A 101 -3.14 -16.93 -1.69
N ARG A 102 -2.05 -17.34 -2.36
CA ARG A 102 -1.19 -18.43 -1.90
C ARG A 102 -0.41 -18.08 -0.62
N SER A 103 0.12 -16.86 -0.53
CA SER A 103 1.04 -16.48 0.54
C SER A 103 0.32 -16.10 1.83
N ALA A 104 -0.80 -15.39 1.71
CA ALA A 104 -1.66 -15.01 2.83
C ALA A 104 -2.65 -16.12 3.23
N GLY A 105 -2.82 -17.17 2.41
CA GLY A 105 -3.80 -18.23 2.66
C GLY A 105 -5.25 -17.73 2.57
N VAL A 106 -5.51 -16.76 1.69
CA VAL A 106 -6.80 -16.09 1.51
C VAL A 106 -7.24 -16.25 0.07
N ASN A 107 -8.54 -16.36 -0.20
CA ASN A 107 -9.07 -16.29 -1.56
C ASN A 107 -9.84 -14.98 -1.74
N ILE A 108 -9.41 -14.16 -2.69
CA ILE A 108 -10.03 -12.84 -2.93
C ILE A 108 -11.44 -13.00 -3.50
N SER A 109 -11.68 -14.07 -4.26
CA SER A 109 -13.00 -14.41 -4.77
C SER A 109 -13.96 -14.76 -3.64
N ASP A 110 -13.52 -15.50 -2.62
CA ASP A 110 -14.35 -15.85 -1.46
C ASP A 110 -14.78 -14.60 -0.68
N ILE A 111 -13.84 -13.66 -0.49
CA ILE A 111 -14.16 -12.37 0.14
C ILE A 111 -15.19 -11.60 -0.70
N LYS A 112 -15.00 -11.56 -2.03
CA LYS A 112 -15.96 -10.91 -2.93
C LYS A 112 -17.34 -11.58 -2.85
N SER A 113 -17.40 -12.91 -2.88
CA SER A 113 -18.66 -13.66 -2.74
C SER A 113 -19.34 -13.42 -1.40
N SER A 114 -18.57 -13.24 -0.31
CA SER A 114 -19.15 -12.82 0.97
C SER A 114 -19.81 -11.44 0.88
N LEU A 115 -19.24 -10.48 0.15
CA LEU A 115 -19.86 -9.17 -0.08
C LEU A 115 -21.10 -9.28 -0.99
N GLU A 116 -21.07 -10.13 -2.00
CA GLU A 116 -22.22 -10.42 -2.89
C GLU A 116 -23.38 -11.06 -2.13
N ASN A 117 -23.12 -12.06 -1.30
CA ASN A 117 -24.14 -12.70 -0.47
C ASN A 117 -24.79 -11.71 0.48
N GLN A 118 -23.98 -10.84 1.10
CA GLN A 118 -24.48 -9.78 1.98
C GLN A 118 -25.37 -8.78 1.24
N LYS A 119 -24.95 -8.34 0.04
CA LYS A 119 -25.77 -7.50 -0.84
C LYS A 119 -27.10 -8.19 -1.16
N ASN A 120 -27.09 -9.49 -1.46
CA ASN A 120 -28.30 -10.24 -1.80
C ASN A 120 -29.25 -10.40 -0.61
N SER A 121 -28.71 -10.49 0.61
CA SER A 121 -29.49 -10.54 1.85
C SER A 121 -29.93 -9.17 2.39
N GLU A 122 -29.39 -8.07 1.85
CA GLU A 122 -29.68 -6.72 2.34
C GLU A 122 -31.09 -6.27 1.93
N THR A 123 -31.88 -5.83 2.91
CA THR A 123 -33.25 -5.36 2.72
C THR A 123 -33.32 -3.85 2.53
N ASN A 124 -32.35 -3.11 3.10
CA ASN A 124 -32.24 -1.68 2.91
C ASN A 124 -31.70 -1.35 1.50
N GLN A 125 -32.54 -0.70 0.68
CA GLN A 125 -32.22 -0.39 -0.71
C GLN A 125 -31.00 0.54 -0.86
N ASP A 126 -30.77 1.46 0.07
CA ASP A 126 -29.62 2.35 0.02
C ASP A 126 -28.32 1.62 0.35
N THR A 127 -28.32 0.79 1.40
CA THR A 127 -27.18 -0.07 1.72
C THR A 127 -26.87 -1.03 0.58
N LYS A 128 -27.90 -1.61 -0.05
CA LYS A 128 -27.75 -2.48 -1.21
C LYS A 128 -27.05 -1.78 -2.37
N LYS A 129 -27.48 -0.56 -2.73
CA LYS A 129 -26.84 0.26 -3.78
C LYS A 129 -25.38 0.61 -3.46
N ILE A 130 -25.07 0.85 -2.18
CA ILE A 130 -23.70 1.10 -1.74
C ILE A 130 -22.83 -0.14 -1.97
N LEU A 131 -23.31 -1.32 -1.56
CA LEU A 131 -22.62 -2.60 -1.76
C LEU A 131 -22.45 -2.94 -3.25
N GLU A 132 -23.46 -2.66 -4.09
CA GLU A 132 -23.36 -2.78 -5.55
C GLU A 132 -22.26 -1.89 -6.12
N GLY A 133 -22.19 -0.65 -5.65
CA GLY A 133 -21.11 0.28 -5.98
C GLY A 133 -19.74 -0.28 -5.61
N ASP A 134 -19.57 -0.76 -4.38
CA ASP A 134 -18.32 -1.33 -3.88
C ASP A 134 -17.89 -2.57 -4.72
N LEU A 135 -18.82 -3.46 -5.06
CA LEU A 135 -18.58 -4.62 -5.92
C LEU A 135 -18.19 -4.23 -7.36
N SER A 136 -18.86 -3.24 -7.95
CA SER A 136 -18.54 -2.78 -9.30
C SER A 136 -17.11 -2.24 -9.41
N VAL A 137 -16.60 -1.62 -8.34
CA VAL A 137 -15.21 -1.13 -8.27
C VAL A 137 -14.23 -2.29 -8.21
N ILE A 138 -14.53 -3.31 -7.41
CA ILE A 138 -13.70 -4.51 -7.30
C ILE A 138 -13.57 -5.22 -8.66
N ASP A 139 -14.64 -5.28 -9.45
CA ASP A 139 -14.67 -6.00 -10.72
C ASP A 139 -13.80 -5.40 -11.83
N VAL A 140 -13.62 -4.08 -11.82
CA VAL A 140 -12.82 -3.37 -12.84
C VAL A 140 -11.35 -3.21 -12.46
N LEU A 141 -10.97 -3.60 -11.25
CA LEU A 141 -9.60 -3.49 -10.74
C LEU A 141 -8.83 -4.80 -10.90
N SER A 142 -7.50 -4.69 -10.94
CA SER A 142 -6.58 -5.81 -11.09
C SER A 142 -5.35 -5.67 -10.20
N GLY A 143 -4.61 -6.77 -10.06
CA GLY A 143 -3.37 -6.83 -9.28
C GLY A 143 -3.52 -6.32 -7.85
N TYR A 144 -2.59 -5.45 -7.44
CA TYR A 144 -2.56 -4.82 -6.12
C TYR A 144 -3.85 -4.04 -5.83
N HIS A 145 -4.35 -3.27 -6.81
CA HIS A 145 -5.50 -2.39 -6.60
C HIS A 145 -6.77 -3.17 -6.32
N LYS A 146 -6.93 -4.38 -6.88
CA LYS A 146 -8.09 -5.24 -6.59
C LYS A 146 -8.07 -5.74 -5.16
N ILE A 147 -6.91 -6.22 -4.68
CA ILE A 147 -6.74 -6.71 -3.30
C ILE A 147 -7.07 -5.59 -2.31
N VAL A 148 -6.50 -4.40 -2.55
CA VAL A 148 -6.78 -3.23 -1.72
C VAL A 148 -8.25 -2.83 -1.78
N ALA A 149 -8.89 -2.82 -2.95
CA ALA A 149 -10.31 -2.48 -3.07
C ALA A 149 -11.22 -3.44 -2.31
N VAL A 150 -10.90 -4.73 -2.31
CA VAL A 150 -11.66 -5.75 -1.57
C VAL A 150 -11.56 -5.52 -0.06
N LYS A 151 -10.34 -5.29 0.47
CA LYS A 151 -10.16 -4.99 1.89
C LYS A 151 -10.78 -3.63 2.27
N LEU A 152 -10.63 -2.62 1.43
CA LEU A 152 -11.24 -1.31 1.61
C LEU A 152 -12.76 -1.39 1.67
N ALA A 153 -13.41 -2.15 0.77
CA ALA A 153 -14.85 -2.35 0.77
C ALA A 153 -15.33 -2.99 2.08
N ARG A 154 -14.59 -3.96 2.63
CA ARG A 154 -14.90 -4.57 3.94
C ARG A 154 -14.85 -3.56 5.08
N ILE A 155 -13.83 -2.72 5.12
CA ILE A 155 -13.71 -1.67 6.16
C ILE A 155 -14.83 -0.64 6.00
N LEU A 156 -15.02 -0.12 4.79
CA LEU A 156 -16.06 0.88 4.50
C LEU A 156 -17.47 0.36 4.79
N LYS A 157 -17.74 -0.93 4.64
CA LYS A 157 -19.02 -1.54 5.05
C LYS A 157 -19.33 -1.27 6.53
N GLY A 158 -18.35 -1.34 7.41
CA GLY A 158 -18.52 -1.06 8.84
C GLY A 158 -18.67 0.43 9.18
N LEU A 159 -18.52 1.31 8.20
CA LEU A 159 -18.50 2.76 8.36
C LEU A 159 -19.79 3.38 7.81
N HIS A 160 -20.46 4.18 8.64
CA HIS A 160 -21.74 4.79 8.33
C HIS A 160 -21.77 6.29 8.67
N CYS A 161 -22.84 7.01 8.30
CA CYS A 161 -22.92 8.47 8.49
C CYS A 161 -22.73 8.93 9.94
N LYS A 162 -23.10 8.09 10.92
CA LYS A 162 -22.95 8.37 12.36
C LYS A 162 -21.56 8.04 12.91
N THR A 163 -20.67 7.43 12.12
CA THR A 163 -19.30 7.12 12.57
C THR A 163 -18.58 8.45 12.80
N ASP A 164 -17.93 8.56 13.95
CA ASP A 164 -17.10 9.72 14.27
C ASP A 164 -15.99 9.90 13.20
N PRO A 165 -15.64 11.14 12.78
CA PRO A 165 -14.55 11.39 11.85
C PRO A 165 -13.19 10.79 12.25
N THR A 166 -12.93 10.72 13.56
CA THR A 166 -11.71 10.13 14.12
C THR A 166 -11.73 8.62 13.92
N ASP A 167 -12.77 7.91 14.39
CA ASP A 167 -12.93 6.46 14.18
C ASP A 167 -12.93 6.11 12.68
N PHE A 168 -13.57 6.93 11.84
CA PHE A 168 -13.54 6.75 10.39
C PHE A 168 -12.11 6.75 9.83
N SER A 169 -11.29 7.70 10.27
CA SER A 169 -9.91 7.84 9.79
C SER A 169 -8.99 6.79 10.40
N GLU A 170 -9.15 6.49 11.69
CA GLU A 170 -8.38 5.45 12.40
C GLU A 170 -8.57 4.09 11.73
N ARG A 171 -9.80 3.71 11.37
CA ARG A 171 -10.03 2.43 10.65
C ARG A 171 -9.37 2.37 9.28
N LEU A 172 -9.21 3.50 8.61
CA LEU A 172 -8.49 3.56 7.32
C LEU A 172 -6.98 3.56 7.55
N ASP A 173 -6.48 4.21 8.59
CA ASP A 173 -5.07 4.16 8.98
C ASP A 173 -4.67 2.74 9.43
N ASP A 174 -5.54 2.03 10.15
CA ASP A 174 -5.39 0.62 10.52
C ASP A 174 -5.29 -0.28 9.28
N LEU A 175 -6.17 -0.06 8.29
CA LEU A 175 -6.08 -0.75 7.00
C LEU A 175 -4.75 -0.46 6.29
N SER A 176 -4.26 0.78 6.34
CA SER A 176 -2.94 1.13 5.81
C SER A 176 -1.82 0.39 6.54
N GLN A 177 -1.88 0.25 7.87
CA GLN A 177 -0.89 -0.54 8.63
C GLN A 177 -0.95 -2.02 8.26
N GLU A 178 -2.15 -2.61 8.19
CA GLU A 178 -2.33 -4.02 7.83
C GLU A 178 -1.72 -4.33 6.46
N LEU A 179 -2.08 -3.52 5.44
CA LEU A 179 -1.56 -3.65 4.09
C LEU A 179 -0.04 -3.43 4.01
N LEU A 180 0.50 -2.48 4.79
CA LEU A 180 1.94 -2.25 4.84
C LEU A 180 2.69 -3.44 5.42
N GLY A 181 2.14 -4.07 6.46
CA GLY A 181 2.68 -5.31 7.01
C GLY A 181 2.70 -6.45 5.99
N GLU A 182 1.62 -6.61 5.22
CA GLU A 182 1.57 -7.60 4.13
C GLU A 182 2.58 -7.29 3.02
N ILE A 183 2.82 -6.01 2.71
CA ILE A 183 3.84 -5.58 1.76
C ILE A 183 5.25 -5.89 2.27
N ASP A 184 5.55 -5.61 3.55
CA ASP A 184 6.87 -5.84 4.13
C ASP A 184 7.23 -7.33 4.18
N ARG A 185 6.28 -8.17 4.59
CA ARG A 185 6.44 -9.64 4.59
C ARG A 185 6.55 -10.23 3.19
N GLY A 186 6.12 -9.49 2.17
CA GLY A 186 6.11 -9.95 0.78
C GLY A 186 4.90 -10.82 0.44
N ASP A 187 3.86 -10.82 1.27
CA ASP A 187 2.57 -11.45 0.98
C ASP A 187 1.85 -10.64 -0.10
N LEU A 188 1.80 -9.32 0.05
CA LEU A 188 1.20 -8.38 -0.89
C LEU A 188 2.29 -7.71 -1.75
N LEU A 189 2.41 -8.15 -3.00
CA LEU A 189 3.43 -7.62 -3.90
C LEU A 189 2.98 -6.35 -4.64
N LEU A 190 3.90 -5.41 -4.81
CA LEU A 190 3.71 -4.27 -5.72
C LEU A 190 3.98 -4.65 -7.18
N LEU A 191 4.77 -5.69 -7.43
CA LEU A 191 5.05 -6.22 -8.76
C LEU A 191 5.44 -7.70 -8.67
N ARG A 192 5.27 -8.48 -9.74
CA ARG A 192 5.47 -9.94 -9.74
C ARG A 192 6.83 -10.38 -9.18
N ARG A 193 7.92 -9.74 -9.61
CA ARG A 193 9.28 -10.05 -9.14
C ARG A 193 9.60 -9.45 -7.77
N GLY A 194 8.66 -8.71 -7.18
CA GLY A 194 8.70 -8.13 -5.83
C GLY A 194 9.02 -9.17 -4.75
N LYS A 195 8.57 -10.42 -4.93
CA LYS A 195 8.81 -11.55 -4.02
C LYS A 195 10.29 -11.88 -3.77
N HIS A 196 11.20 -11.34 -4.56
CA HIS A 196 12.64 -11.61 -4.48
C HIS A 196 13.41 -10.60 -3.61
N PHE A 197 12.81 -9.45 -3.31
CA PHE A 197 13.48 -8.36 -2.58
C PHE A 197 13.45 -8.53 -1.06
N PRO A 198 12.33 -8.93 -0.40
CA PRO A 198 12.23 -8.99 1.06
C PRO A 198 13.30 -9.82 1.78
N LYS A 199 13.39 -9.64 3.11
CA LYS A 199 14.28 -10.39 4.01
C LYS A 199 14.07 -11.92 3.85
N GLY A 200 15.13 -12.71 4.05
CA GLY A 200 15.08 -14.18 3.93
C GLY A 200 15.02 -14.75 2.50
N GLN A 201 14.73 -13.93 1.49
CA GLN A 201 14.66 -14.41 0.10
C GLN A 201 16.04 -14.59 -0.53
N ARG A 202 16.15 -15.50 -1.50
CA ARG A 202 17.35 -15.77 -2.31
C ARG A 202 17.70 -14.62 -3.27
N GLY A 203 17.32 -13.38 -2.98
CA GLY A 203 17.74 -12.20 -3.73
C GLY A 203 17.11 -12.00 -5.09
N CYS A 204 17.50 -10.89 -5.73
CA CYS A 204 16.92 -10.35 -6.95
C CYS A 204 17.50 -11.06 -8.17
N ARG A 205 17.11 -12.33 -8.36
CA ARG A 205 17.62 -13.23 -9.42
C ARG A 205 17.73 -12.57 -10.80
N ASP A 206 16.80 -11.68 -11.14
CA ASP A 206 16.76 -10.94 -12.41
C ASP A 206 17.89 -9.89 -12.55
N CYS A 207 18.72 -9.68 -11.53
CA CYS A 207 19.70 -8.61 -11.48
C CYS A 207 21.10 -9.09 -11.06
N ARG A 208 21.48 -10.35 -11.30
CA ARG A 208 22.81 -10.83 -10.89
C ARG A 208 23.94 -10.18 -11.69
N LYS A 209 25.06 -9.91 -11.02
CA LYS A 209 26.36 -9.73 -11.68
C LYS A 209 27.00 -11.12 -11.89
N PRO A 210 27.69 -11.36 -13.02
CA PRO A 210 28.49 -12.58 -13.19
C PRO A 210 29.45 -12.78 -12.01
N ASN A 211 29.58 -14.01 -11.51
CA ASN A 211 30.49 -14.42 -10.42
C ASN A 211 30.20 -13.84 -9.01
N ALA A 212 28.99 -13.33 -8.76
CA ALA A 212 28.62 -12.87 -7.42
C ALA A 212 28.52 -14.05 -6.43
N LYS A 213 29.18 -13.93 -5.26
CA LYS A 213 29.10 -14.91 -4.15
C LYS A 213 27.75 -14.90 -3.42
N THR A 214 26.88 -13.94 -3.73
CA THR A 214 25.54 -13.84 -3.17
C THR A 214 24.54 -13.67 -4.31
N ASP A 215 23.31 -14.10 -4.07
CA ASP A 215 22.23 -13.90 -5.03
C ASP A 215 21.66 -12.47 -5.04
N ARG A 216 22.28 -11.54 -4.31
CA ARG A 216 21.86 -10.13 -4.20
C ARG A 216 22.89 -9.20 -4.80
N ILE A 217 22.41 -8.13 -5.44
CA ILE A 217 23.29 -7.01 -5.75
C ILE A 217 23.52 -6.24 -4.46
N HIS A 218 24.79 -5.91 -4.21
CA HIS A 218 25.18 -4.98 -3.17
C HIS A 218 25.84 -3.72 -3.74
N PHE A 219 25.67 -2.61 -3.02
CA PHE A 219 26.58 -1.49 -3.12
C PHE A 219 27.93 -1.88 -2.49
N GLY A 220 29.02 -1.49 -3.16
CA GLY A 220 30.39 -1.69 -2.68
C GLY A 220 30.92 -0.47 -1.91
N PRO A 221 32.15 -0.54 -1.39
CA PRO A 221 32.74 0.55 -0.58
C PRO A 221 32.90 1.88 -1.30
N LEU A 222 33.01 1.85 -2.64
CA LEU A 222 33.13 3.04 -3.48
C LEU A 222 31.78 3.63 -3.89
N ASP A 223 30.67 2.90 -3.64
CA ASP A 223 29.34 3.46 -3.82
C ASP A 223 29.02 4.33 -2.59
N ASN A 224 28.53 5.55 -2.77
CA ASN A 224 28.10 6.48 -1.68
C ASN A 224 26.81 6.02 -0.97
N ALA A 225 26.62 4.72 -0.80
CA ALA A 225 25.41 4.12 -0.26
C ALA A 225 25.39 4.21 1.28
N PRO A 226 24.24 4.54 1.90
CA PRO A 226 24.13 4.59 3.36
C PRO A 226 24.30 3.21 3.98
N SER A 227 24.78 3.17 5.22
CA SER A 227 24.96 1.91 5.95
C SER A 227 23.62 1.20 6.22
N MET A 228 23.64 -0.13 6.24
CA MET A 228 22.45 -0.94 6.56
C MET A 228 21.81 -0.55 7.90
N PRO A 229 22.56 -0.36 9.02
CA PRO A 229 21.95 0.07 10.28
C PRO A 229 21.22 1.40 10.18
N ARG A 230 21.77 2.39 9.45
CA ARG A 230 21.12 3.69 9.26
C ARG A 230 19.81 3.56 8.49
N VAL A 231 19.79 2.72 7.44
CA VAL A 231 18.56 2.48 6.66
C VAL A 231 17.53 1.73 7.51
N LEU A 232 17.94 0.69 8.24
CA LEU A 232 17.02 -0.07 9.08
C LEU A 232 16.38 0.81 10.16
N ALA A 233 17.17 1.58 10.91
CA ALA A 233 16.65 2.46 11.96
C ALA A 233 15.63 3.49 11.43
N PHE A 234 15.85 4.01 10.20
CA PHE A 234 14.96 4.98 9.59
C PHE A 234 13.70 4.35 9.00
N CYS A 235 13.84 3.23 8.29
CA CYS A 235 12.75 2.62 7.53
C CYS A 235 11.87 1.68 8.36
N TYR A 236 12.37 1.16 9.48
CA TYR A 236 11.71 0.12 10.25
C TYR A 236 11.45 0.53 11.70
N THR A 237 10.39 -0.03 12.29
CA THR A 237 10.11 0.01 13.74
C THR A 237 11.13 -0.84 14.51
N SER A 238 11.11 -0.76 15.85
CA SER A 238 11.90 -1.64 16.73
C SER A 238 11.60 -3.11 16.49
N ASP A 239 10.35 -3.44 16.15
CA ASP A 239 9.88 -4.80 15.91
C ASP A 239 10.20 -5.28 14.48
N GLY A 240 10.76 -4.40 13.65
CA GLY A 240 11.28 -4.72 12.34
C GLY A 240 10.26 -4.60 11.20
N ASP A 241 9.12 -3.93 11.42
CA ASP A 241 8.08 -3.61 10.44
C ASP A 241 8.34 -2.29 9.71
N LEU A 242 7.94 -2.19 8.44
CA LEU A 242 8.07 -0.95 7.69
C LEU A 242 7.27 0.19 8.31
N LYS A 243 7.90 1.38 8.37
CA LYS A 243 7.26 2.61 8.82
C LYS A 243 6.54 3.32 7.69
N THR A 244 5.37 3.86 7.99
CA THR A 244 4.73 4.91 7.20
C THR A 244 5.48 6.23 7.31
N VAL A 245 5.15 7.18 6.43
CA VAL A 245 5.66 8.56 6.50
C VAL A 245 5.31 9.21 7.84
N GLN A 246 4.19 8.83 8.47
CA GLN A 246 3.83 9.37 9.78
C GLN A 246 4.80 8.92 10.88
N GLN A 247 5.20 7.65 10.87
CA GLN A 247 6.14 7.08 11.86
C GLN A 247 7.62 7.45 11.60
N GLN A 248 7.92 8.07 10.46
CA GLN A 248 9.27 8.53 10.08
C GLN A 248 9.52 10.03 10.39
N LYS A 249 8.50 10.75 10.85
CA LYS A 249 8.63 12.15 11.28
C LYS A 249 9.24 12.23 12.66
#